data_AF-A0A7S0TT82-F1
#
_entry.id   AF-A0A7S0TT82-F1
#
_cell.length_a   1.000
_cell.length_b   1.000
_cell.length_c   1.000
_cell.angle_alpha   90.00
_cell.angle_beta   90.00
_cell.angle_gamma   90.00
#
_symmetry.space_group_name_H-M   'P 1'
#
loop_
_entity.id
_entity.type
_entity.pdbx_description
1 polymer ?
#
loop_
_entity_poly.entity_id
_entity_poly.type
_entity_poly.pdbx_seq_one_letter_code
_entity_poly.pdbx_strand_id
1 'polypeptide(L)'
;WEGGEEAEWCGAKWSRVGAPLWRFYLGFMPPKHKGWEFVQVPVTLSEARGELDAWRLRPWLQTYALYNIGAYISIASGCLLCVVGGVLRDRLTFLPAAHHLISLGLLGSFLVMMASGMIGMVYRQDHMGLELLSRAIPTLILFVSCHMKGILFFYGLWVYAITNLGSWFCVCQYFWHNPFATVASSGVSILVLATGSTIARYWALRSSVVLLRQDQMQYDKFWKELCGNEDSMACIEHLGKVVRMIGLDDKNYCRQHNRLRADTLPPALKAKYLSQASARRAAMYPLLLDLGRWYLPGRADFRNQINSLDQLYAQAAIANLLLNERLQVWAERTGGKVKVVGGENHFVKWTDAKQDPMILQKVEWTAMKRHGRVFEKLLRSYRNNPCCLLDVCRNCLVFEDMTGLTNALGIIVTDESVRVERLKNRMSSDYHSKETGGYRDVCINLKMCGKAAELLGAELHMCEFQLILEDFALLRTSQGHGRYVQARNSRGT
;
A
#
# COMPACT_ATOMS: atom_id res chain seq x y z
N TRP A 1 -27.09 68.94 -48.45
CA TRP A 1 -27.87 69.21 -49.67
C TRP A 1 -29.14 68.40 -49.54
N GLU A 2 -30.28 69.08 -49.58
CA GLU A 2 -31.58 68.47 -49.81
C GLU A 2 -31.55 67.70 -51.14
N GLY A 3 -32.34 66.63 -51.20
CA GLY A 3 -32.72 65.98 -52.46
C GLY A 3 -32.36 64.51 -52.55
N GLY A 4 -33.38 63.67 -52.72
CA GLY A 4 -33.24 62.35 -53.36
C GLY A 4 -34.00 61.23 -52.67
N GLU A 5 -35.23 60.98 -53.10
CA GLU A 5 -36.11 59.86 -52.75
C GLU A 5 -35.59 58.47 -53.25
N GLU A 6 -34.29 58.20 -53.16
CA GLU A 6 -33.70 56.88 -53.45
C GLU A 6 -33.15 56.16 -52.19
N ALA A 7 -33.21 56.81 -51.02
CA ALA A 7 -32.72 56.21 -49.76
C ALA A 7 -33.68 55.18 -49.13
N GLU A 8 -34.96 55.15 -49.52
CA GLU A 8 -35.95 54.27 -48.88
C GLU A 8 -35.89 52.81 -49.34
N TRP A 9 -35.36 52.53 -50.53
CA TRP A 9 -35.26 51.15 -51.03
C TRP A 9 -34.03 50.39 -50.51
N CYS A 10 -32.95 51.09 -50.16
CA CYS A 10 -31.77 50.51 -49.53
C CYS A 10 -31.94 50.31 -48.01
N GLY A 11 -32.74 51.15 -47.33
CA GLY A 11 -32.99 51.05 -45.89
C GLY A 11 -33.79 49.81 -45.46
N ALA A 12 -34.68 49.31 -46.34
CA ALA A 12 -35.57 48.20 -45.99
C ALA A 12 -34.89 46.82 -46.03
N LYS A 13 -33.88 46.61 -46.89
CA LYS A 13 -33.25 45.28 -47.07
C LYS A 13 -32.19 44.93 -46.02
N TRP A 14 -31.61 45.94 -45.36
CA TRP A 14 -30.62 45.73 -44.30
C TRP A 14 -31.24 45.55 -42.90
N SER A 15 -32.55 45.75 -42.76
CA SER A 15 -33.27 45.58 -41.49
C SER A 15 -33.51 44.11 -41.07
N ARG A 16 -33.21 43.13 -41.95
CA ARG A 16 -33.59 41.71 -41.74
C ARG A 16 -32.45 40.73 -41.42
N VAL A 17 -31.22 41.18 -41.20
CA VAL A 17 -30.15 40.29 -40.70
C VAL A 17 -29.52 40.86 -39.43
N GLY A 18 -29.99 40.39 -38.27
CA GLY A 18 -29.22 40.34 -37.02
C GLY A 18 -29.09 41.60 -36.14
N ALA A 19 -29.60 42.77 -36.55
CA ALA A 19 -29.34 44.02 -35.82
C ALA A 19 -30.04 44.24 -34.44
N PRO A 20 -31.24 43.70 -34.12
CA PRO A 20 -31.92 44.09 -32.87
C PRO A 20 -31.30 43.51 -31.60
N LEU A 21 -30.76 42.28 -31.65
CA LEU A 21 -30.20 41.62 -30.47
C LEU A 21 -28.86 42.22 -30.03
N TRP A 22 -28.06 42.73 -30.96
CA TRP A 22 -26.75 43.30 -30.66
C TRP A 22 -26.83 44.68 -29.99
N ARG A 23 -27.81 45.51 -30.37
CA ARG A 23 -28.03 46.81 -29.72
C ARG A 23 -28.57 46.67 -28.28
N PHE A 24 -29.33 45.61 -28.00
CA PHE A 24 -29.84 45.32 -26.66
C PHE A 24 -28.73 44.92 -25.68
N TYR A 25 -27.70 44.20 -26.15
CA TYR A 25 -26.57 43.78 -25.32
C TYR A 25 -25.55 44.89 -25.04
N LEU A 26 -25.41 45.86 -25.96
CA LEU A 26 -24.44 46.96 -25.84
C LEU A 26 -24.92 48.11 -24.95
N GLY A 27 -26.23 48.26 -24.75
CA GLY A 27 -26.80 49.28 -23.85
C GLY A 27 -26.43 49.09 -22.37
N PHE A 28 -25.94 47.91 -21.98
CA PHE A 28 -25.53 47.58 -20.61
C PHE A 28 -24.01 47.61 -20.38
N MET A 29 -23.19 47.87 -21.41
CA MET A 29 -21.73 47.90 -21.25
C MET A 29 -21.21 49.34 -21.05
N PRO A 30 -20.46 49.62 -19.97
CA PRO A 30 -19.94 50.96 -19.71
C PRO A 30 -18.92 51.41 -20.78
N PRO A 31 -18.73 52.73 -21.02
CA PRO A 31 -18.09 53.28 -22.24
C PRO A 31 -16.57 53.05 -22.38
N LYS A 32 -15.96 52.17 -21.58
CA LYS A 32 -14.51 51.95 -21.55
C LYS A 32 -14.16 50.45 -21.59
N HIS A 33 -14.69 49.71 -22.56
CA HIS A 33 -14.17 48.37 -22.84
C HIS A 33 -12.89 48.47 -23.69
N LYS A 34 -11.72 48.46 -23.01
CA LYS A 34 -10.36 48.49 -23.60
C LYS A 34 -10.01 47.29 -24.53
N GLY A 35 -10.98 46.42 -24.84
CA GLY A 35 -10.74 45.12 -25.45
C GLY A 35 -11.26 44.93 -26.88
N TRP A 36 -12.11 45.82 -27.36
CA TRP A 36 -12.68 45.73 -28.70
C TRP A 36 -12.17 46.90 -29.54
N GLU A 37 -11.92 46.64 -30.82
CA GLU A 37 -11.58 47.67 -31.80
C GLU A 37 -12.61 47.63 -32.93
N PHE A 38 -12.92 48.82 -33.44
CA PHE A 38 -13.80 48.97 -34.56
C PHE A 38 -12.97 48.85 -35.83
N VAL A 39 -13.32 47.92 -36.71
CA VAL A 39 -12.60 47.70 -37.96
C VAL A 39 -13.60 47.67 -39.09
N GLN A 40 -13.36 48.49 -40.11
CA GLN A 40 -14.14 48.44 -41.35
C GLN A 40 -13.62 47.27 -42.18
N VAL A 41 -14.48 46.28 -42.40
CA VAL A 41 -14.14 45.11 -43.21
C VAL A 41 -14.77 45.30 -44.58
N PRO A 42 -13.97 45.32 -45.67
CA PRO A 42 -14.52 45.39 -47.01
C PRO A 42 -15.24 44.08 -47.32
N VAL A 43 -16.53 44.16 -47.65
CA VAL A 43 -17.32 43.00 -48.03
C VAL A 43 -17.69 43.10 -49.50
N THR A 44 -17.20 42.15 -50.29
CA THR A 44 -17.61 41.94 -51.67
C THR A 44 -18.66 40.84 -51.71
N LEU A 45 -19.93 41.23 -51.75
CA LEU A 45 -21.02 40.34 -52.17
C LEU A 45 -21.20 40.52 -53.68
N SER A 46 -21.69 39.49 -54.37
CA SER A 46 -21.66 39.37 -55.84
C SER A 46 -22.31 40.53 -56.62
N GLU A 47 -23.07 41.41 -55.96
CA GLU A 47 -23.75 42.55 -56.59
C GLU A 47 -23.61 43.89 -55.82
N ALA A 48 -22.77 43.98 -54.78
CA ALA A 48 -22.52 45.27 -54.11
C ALA A 48 -21.17 45.30 -53.39
N ARG A 49 -20.43 46.42 -53.56
CA ARG A 49 -19.25 46.77 -52.75
C ARG A 49 -19.68 47.74 -51.66
N GLY A 50 -19.47 47.35 -50.40
CA GLY A 50 -19.68 48.22 -49.25
C GLY A 50 -18.69 47.91 -48.14
N GLU A 51 -18.45 48.89 -47.28
CA GLU A 51 -17.69 48.72 -46.05
C GLU A 51 -18.66 48.37 -44.92
N LEU A 52 -18.38 47.27 -44.23
CA LEU A 52 -19.21 46.80 -43.13
C LEU A 52 -18.46 47.03 -41.82
N ASP A 53 -19.07 47.82 -40.97
CA ASP A 53 -18.56 48.15 -39.64
C ASP A 53 -18.64 46.93 -38.73
N ALA A 54 -17.49 46.32 -38.42
CA ALA A 54 -17.41 45.14 -37.57
C ALA A 54 -16.62 45.42 -36.30
N TRP A 55 -17.17 44.97 -35.17
CA TRP A 55 -16.42 44.93 -33.91
C TRP A 55 -15.50 43.72 -33.92
N ARG A 56 -14.19 43.97 -33.97
CA ARG A 56 -13.18 42.93 -33.82
C ARG A 56 -12.69 42.92 -32.38
N LEU A 57 -12.64 41.74 -31.77
CA LEU A 57 -11.88 41.57 -30.53
C LEU A 57 -10.44 41.95 -30.85
N ARG A 58 -9.81 42.83 -30.06
CA ARG A 58 -8.40 43.18 -30.31
C ARG A 58 -7.59 41.88 -30.38
N PRO A 59 -6.62 41.75 -31.30
CA PRO A 59 -5.91 40.49 -31.55
C PRO A 59 -5.40 39.81 -30.27
N TRP A 60 -4.95 40.60 -29.28
CA TRP A 60 -4.48 40.08 -28.00
C TRP A 60 -5.56 39.38 -27.15
N LEU A 61 -6.82 39.81 -27.23
CA LEU A 61 -7.94 39.16 -26.57
C LEU A 61 -8.37 37.88 -27.29
N GLN A 62 -8.21 37.82 -28.62
CA GLN A 62 -8.46 36.58 -29.39
C GLN A 62 -7.44 35.52 -29.00
N THR A 63 -6.16 35.90 -28.94
CA THR A 63 -5.07 35.05 -28.47
C THR A 63 -5.27 34.65 -27.01
N TYR A 64 -5.70 35.58 -26.14
CA TYR A 64 -6.00 35.27 -24.74
C TYR A 64 -7.16 34.30 -24.58
N ALA A 65 -8.25 34.45 -25.34
CA ALA A 65 -9.39 33.55 -25.33
C ALA A 65 -9.00 32.15 -25.83
N LEU A 66 -8.28 32.07 -26.95
CA LEU A 66 -7.77 30.80 -27.50
C LEU A 66 -6.80 30.10 -26.55
N TYR A 67 -5.94 30.86 -25.86
CA TYR A 67 -5.03 30.34 -24.84
C TYR A 67 -5.77 29.77 -23.64
N ASN A 68 -6.75 30.50 -23.10
CA ASN A 68 -7.56 30.01 -21.98
C ASN A 68 -8.37 28.77 -22.38
N ILE A 69 -8.94 28.74 -23.59
CA ILE A 69 -9.63 27.56 -24.10
C ILE A 69 -8.67 26.37 -24.19
N GLY A 70 -7.46 26.56 -24.71
CA GLY A 70 -6.42 25.52 -24.76
C GLY A 70 -5.99 25.01 -23.37
N ALA A 71 -5.85 25.92 -22.40
CA ALA A 71 -5.54 25.57 -21.01
C ALA A 71 -6.68 24.78 -20.35
N TYR A 72 -7.94 25.20 -20.54
CA TYR A 72 -9.12 24.48 -20.03
C TYR A 72 -9.27 23.10 -20.65
N ILE A 73 -9.04 22.96 -21.97
CA ILE A 73 -9.04 21.65 -22.65
C ILE A 73 -7.95 20.75 -22.09
N SER A 74 -6.74 21.29 -21.85
CA SER A 74 -5.63 20.52 -21.29
C SER A 74 -5.89 20.05 -19.86
N ILE A 75 -6.46 20.92 -19.02
CA ILE A 75 -6.86 20.59 -17.64
C ILE A 75 -7.98 19.53 -17.66
N ALA A 76 -9.02 19.74 -18.47
CA ALA A 76 -10.12 18.79 -18.58
C ALA A 76 -9.66 17.41 -19.09
N SER A 77 -8.72 17.39 -20.05
CA SER A 77 -8.12 16.15 -20.57
C SER A 77 -7.28 15.43 -19.51
N GLY A 78 -6.48 16.17 -18.73
CA GLY A 78 -5.73 15.63 -17.60
C GLY A 78 -6.63 15.06 -16.52
N CYS A 79 -7.70 15.77 -16.15
CA CYS A 79 -8.71 15.30 -15.20
C CYS A 79 -9.41 14.03 -15.71
N LEU A 80 -9.78 13.97 -16.99
CA LEU A 80 -10.40 12.79 -17.60
C LEU A 80 -9.45 11.59 -17.57
N LEU A 81 -8.17 11.79 -17.92
CA LEU A 81 -7.15 10.74 -17.84
C LEU A 81 -6.92 10.25 -16.40
N CYS A 82 -6.99 11.14 -15.41
CA CYS A 82 -6.92 10.76 -13.99
C CYS A 82 -8.15 9.95 -13.55
N VAL A 83 -9.35 10.33 -13.97
CA VAL A 83 -10.59 9.59 -13.66
C VAL A 83 -10.56 8.21 -14.31
N VAL A 84 -10.21 8.14 -15.61
CA VAL A 84 -10.05 6.87 -16.34
C VAL A 84 -8.94 6.03 -15.70
N GLY A 85 -7.81 6.62 -15.35
CA GLY A 85 -6.71 5.95 -14.64
C GLY A 85 -7.12 5.44 -13.26
N GLY A 86 -7.95 6.17 -12.52
CA GLY A 86 -8.51 5.75 -11.24
C GLY A 86 -9.49 4.58 -11.36
N VAL A 87 -10.41 4.66 -12.32
CA VAL A 87 -11.38 3.59 -12.61
C VAL A 87 -10.66 2.33 -13.12
N LEU A 88 -9.65 2.50 -13.97
CA LEU A 88 -8.82 1.39 -14.44
C LEU A 88 -7.94 0.83 -13.32
N ARG A 89 -7.44 1.65 -12.38
CA ARG A 89 -6.68 1.18 -11.21
C ARG A 89 -7.52 0.31 -10.28
N ASP A 90 -8.79 0.66 -10.08
CA ASP A 90 -9.70 -0.11 -9.23
C ASP A 90 -10.14 -1.43 -9.88
N ARG A 91 -10.15 -1.49 -11.23
CA ARG A 91 -10.50 -2.72 -11.98
C ARG A 91 -9.30 -3.57 -12.42
N LEU A 92 -8.12 -2.98 -12.55
CA LEU A 92 -6.87 -3.61 -13.00
C LEU A 92 -5.79 -3.38 -11.94
N THR A 93 -5.92 -4.04 -10.80
CA THR A 93 -5.03 -3.86 -9.64
C THR A 93 -3.58 -4.34 -9.84
N PHE A 94 -3.13 -4.65 -11.07
CA PHE A 94 -1.93 -5.46 -11.30
C PHE A 94 -0.92 -5.00 -12.34
N LEU A 95 -1.04 -3.82 -12.93
CA LEU A 95 -0.01 -3.33 -13.85
C LEU A 95 0.76 -2.15 -13.25
N PRO A 96 2.07 -2.30 -12.94
CA PRO A 96 2.99 -1.18 -12.76
C PRO A 96 2.89 -0.17 -13.92
N ALA A 97 2.53 -0.65 -15.12
CA ALA A 97 2.27 0.15 -16.30
C ALA A 97 1.13 1.17 -16.11
N ALA A 98 0.13 0.94 -15.25
CA ALA A 98 -0.94 1.91 -14.99
C ALA A 98 -0.41 3.14 -14.24
N HIS A 99 0.50 2.94 -13.28
CA HIS A 99 1.22 4.04 -12.63
C HIS A 99 2.11 4.80 -13.64
N HIS A 100 2.80 4.09 -14.53
CA HIS A 100 3.60 4.73 -15.57
C HIS A 100 2.73 5.49 -16.58
N LEU A 101 1.57 4.97 -16.98
CA LEU A 101 0.62 5.61 -17.89
C LEU A 101 -0.02 6.87 -17.28
N ILE A 102 -0.40 6.83 -16.01
CA ILE A 102 -0.87 8.03 -15.30
C ILE A 102 0.25 9.08 -15.21
N SER A 103 1.47 8.66 -14.87
CA SER A 103 2.62 9.56 -14.83
C SER A 103 2.99 10.13 -16.22
N LEU A 104 2.90 9.33 -17.29
CA LEU A 104 3.12 9.75 -18.67
C LEU A 104 2.02 10.68 -19.17
N GLY A 105 0.76 10.42 -18.83
CA GLY A 105 -0.37 11.31 -19.16
C GLY A 105 -0.26 12.66 -18.45
N LEU A 106 0.16 12.66 -17.19
CA LEU A 106 0.42 13.89 -16.42
C LEU A 106 1.65 14.65 -16.97
N LEU A 107 2.72 13.94 -17.31
CA LEU A 107 3.91 14.54 -17.94
C LEU A 107 3.58 15.12 -19.33
N GLY A 108 2.79 14.42 -20.13
CA GLY A 108 2.34 14.90 -21.44
C GLY A 108 1.46 16.14 -21.33
N SER A 109 0.49 16.15 -20.41
CA SER A 109 -0.35 17.32 -20.13
C SER A 109 0.49 18.51 -19.67
N PHE A 110 1.53 18.26 -18.88
CA PHE A 110 2.48 19.28 -18.44
C PHE A 110 3.35 19.83 -19.57
N LEU A 111 3.89 18.97 -20.44
CA LEU A 111 4.68 19.40 -21.60
C LEU A 111 3.85 20.26 -22.56
N VAL A 112 2.57 19.93 -22.76
CA VAL A 112 1.64 20.73 -23.57
C VAL A 112 1.39 22.09 -22.90
N MET A 113 1.15 22.12 -21.59
CA MET A 113 0.97 23.38 -20.85
C MET A 113 2.23 24.25 -20.88
N MET A 114 3.41 23.67 -20.69
CA MET A 114 4.71 24.36 -20.79
C MET A 114 4.98 24.88 -22.21
N ALA A 115 4.74 24.05 -23.23
CA ALA A 115 4.90 24.46 -24.63
C ALA A 115 3.94 25.60 -24.98
N SER A 116 2.67 25.53 -24.54
CA SER A 116 1.70 26.61 -24.76
C SER A 116 2.09 27.91 -24.03
N GLY A 117 2.61 27.83 -22.81
CA GLY A 117 3.12 28.98 -22.06
C GLY A 117 4.37 29.59 -22.70
N MET A 118 5.30 28.76 -23.19
CA MET A 118 6.49 29.21 -23.90
C MET A 118 6.14 29.83 -25.27
N ILE A 119 5.21 29.24 -26.03
CA ILE A 119 4.70 29.83 -27.27
C ILE A 119 4.03 31.18 -26.99
N GLY A 120 3.26 31.29 -25.89
CA GLY A 120 2.70 32.56 -25.43
C GLY A 120 3.76 33.61 -25.06
N MET A 121 4.90 33.19 -24.49
CA MET A 121 6.04 34.07 -24.19
C MET A 121 6.84 34.49 -25.43
N VAL A 122 6.99 33.62 -26.43
CA VAL A 122 7.66 33.97 -27.70
C VAL A 122 6.80 34.95 -28.50
N TYR A 123 5.47 34.86 -28.39
CA TYR A 123 4.53 35.76 -29.07
C TYR A 123 4.25 37.08 -28.34
N ARG A 124 4.65 37.21 -27.08
CA ARG A 124 4.42 38.42 -26.27
C ARG A 124 5.66 38.72 -25.45
N GLN A 125 6.28 39.86 -25.71
CA GLN A 125 7.29 40.49 -24.84
C GLN A 125 6.69 40.96 -23.50
N ASP A 126 5.73 40.24 -22.91
CA ASP A 126 4.97 40.69 -21.74
C ASP A 126 5.02 39.70 -20.57
N HIS A 127 5.19 40.28 -19.39
CA HIS A 127 5.50 39.69 -18.08
C HIS A 127 4.49 38.66 -17.52
N MET A 128 3.32 38.47 -18.13
CA MET A 128 2.28 37.55 -17.62
C MET A 128 2.62 36.06 -17.75
N GLY A 129 3.46 35.67 -18.72
CA GLY A 129 3.79 34.25 -18.94
C GLY A 129 4.60 33.62 -17.81
N LEU A 130 5.51 34.39 -17.21
CA LEU A 130 6.35 33.96 -16.08
C LEU A 130 5.53 33.73 -14.81
N GLU A 131 4.49 34.52 -14.57
CA GLU A 131 3.64 34.40 -13.37
C GLU A 131 2.74 33.16 -13.42
N LEU A 132 2.30 32.75 -14.61
CA LEU A 132 1.51 31.53 -14.77
C LEU A 132 2.38 30.28 -14.61
N LEU A 133 3.60 30.29 -15.16
CA LEU A 133 4.57 29.20 -15.00
C LEU A 133 4.99 29.01 -13.53
N SER A 134 5.22 30.11 -12.81
CA SER A 134 5.63 30.07 -11.40
C SER A 134 4.55 29.50 -10.48
N ARG A 135 3.26 29.58 -10.85
CA ARG A 135 2.15 28.98 -10.10
C ARG A 135 1.83 27.55 -10.50
N ALA A 136 1.97 27.23 -11.79
CA ALA A 136 1.60 25.93 -12.34
C ALA A 136 2.63 24.83 -11.99
N ILE A 137 3.93 25.13 -12.07
CA ILE A 137 5.01 24.16 -11.77
C ILE A 137 4.90 23.65 -10.32
N PRO A 138 4.76 24.51 -9.31
CA PRO A 138 4.61 24.01 -7.96
C PRO A 138 3.31 23.21 -7.82
N THR A 139 2.16 23.74 -8.24
CA THR A 139 0.87 23.03 -8.01
C THR A 139 0.92 21.58 -8.53
N LEU A 140 1.60 21.34 -9.65
CA LEU A 140 1.86 20.01 -10.18
C LEU A 140 2.82 19.18 -9.30
N ILE A 141 3.92 19.75 -8.83
CA ILE A 141 4.85 19.02 -7.96
C ILE A 141 4.16 18.63 -6.66
N LEU A 142 3.34 19.49 -6.05
CA LEU A 142 2.54 19.13 -4.87
C LEU A 142 1.57 17.98 -5.19
N PHE A 143 0.89 18.04 -6.33
CA PHE A 143 -0.05 17.01 -6.76
C PHE A 143 0.63 15.65 -7.03
N VAL A 144 1.77 15.64 -7.72
CA VAL A 144 2.61 14.45 -7.96
C VAL A 144 3.14 13.90 -6.63
N SER A 145 3.56 14.78 -5.73
CA SER A 145 4.02 14.40 -4.39
C SER A 145 2.92 13.67 -3.64
N CYS A 146 1.69 14.20 -3.62
CA CYS A 146 0.53 13.58 -2.97
C CYS A 146 0.18 12.17 -3.48
N HIS A 147 0.60 11.82 -4.69
CA HIS A 147 0.37 10.50 -5.29
C HIS A 147 1.56 9.54 -5.12
N MET A 148 2.72 10.04 -4.70
CA MET A 148 3.90 9.23 -4.40
C MET A 148 3.82 8.67 -2.98
N LYS A 149 4.36 7.46 -2.77
CA LYS A 149 4.41 6.82 -1.44
C LYS A 149 5.81 6.88 -0.85
N GLY A 150 5.88 7.02 0.48
CA GLY A 150 7.13 6.87 1.23
C GLY A 150 8.11 8.01 0.99
N ILE A 151 9.39 7.69 0.80
CA ILE A 151 10.48 8.67 0.68
C ILE A 151 10.27 9.62 -0.52
N LEU A 152 9.67 9.13 -1.61
CA LEU A 152 9.40 9.91 -2.82
C LEU A 152 8.36 11.02 -2.63
N PHE A 153 7.39 10.86 -1.71
CA PHE A 153 6.45 11.92 -1.33
C PHE A 153 7.20 13.12 -0.74
N PHE A 154 8.16 12.84 0.14
CA PHE A 154 8.95 13.87 0.81
C PHE A 154 9.90 14.58 -0.16
N TYR A 155 10.57 13.84 -1.04
CA TYR A 155 11.39 14.47 -2.09
C TYR A 155 10.54 15.34 -3.02
N GLY A 156 9.33 14.91 -3.37
CA GLY A 156 8.41 15.72 -4.13
C GLY A 156 8.05 17.03 -3.41
N LEU A 157 7.69 16.98 -2.12
CA LEU A 157 7.41 18.19 -1.33
C LEU A 157 8.63 19.13 -1.24
N TRP A 158 9.83 18.58 -1.15
CA TRP A 158 11.08 19.35 -1.18
C TRP A 158 11.30 20.04 -2.53
N VAL A 159 11.13 19.31 -3.64
CA VAL A 159 11.24 19.88 -4.99
C VAL A 159 10.14 20.93 -5.21
N TYR A 160 8.92 20.71 -4.72
CA TYR A 160 7.82 21.69 -4.75
C TYR A 160 8.21 22.97 -4.05
N ALA A 161 8.71 22.84 -2.82
CA ALA A 161 9.08 23.97 -2.01
C ALA A 161 10.26 24.76 -2.60
N ILE A 162 11.30 24.06 -3.08
CA ILE A 162 12.47 24.69 -3.73
C ILE A 162 12.07 25.39 -5.02
N THR A 163 11.25 24.77 -5.86
CA THR A 163 10.78 25.39 -7.12
C THR A 163 9.86 26.58 -6.86
N ASN A 164 8.97 26.50 -5.87
CA ASN A 164 8.20 27.66 -5.40
C ASN A 164 9.16 28.79 -4.95
N LEU A 165 10.08 28.51 -4.02
CA LEU A 165 11.02 29.50 -3.50
C LEU A 165 11.90 30.13 -4.59
N GLY A 166 12.45 29.32 -5.50
CA GLY A 166 13.26 29.79 -6.61
C GLY A 166 12.47 30.66 -7.57
N SER A 167 11.26 30.24 -7.96
CA SER A 167 10.39 31.04 -8.83
C SER A 167 9.99 32.37 -8.17
N TRP A 168 9.80 32.38 -6.85
CA TRP A 168 9.45 33.59 -6.09
C TRP A 168 10.63 34.50 -5.82
N PHE A 169 11.85 33.98 -5.62
CA PHE A 169 13.04 34.82 -5.51
C PHE A 169 13.25 35.67 -6.78
N CYS A 170 13.00 35.07 -7.96
CA CYS A 170 13.01 35.77 -9.23
C CYS A 170 11.88 36.82 -9.36
N VAL A 171 10.68 36.54 -8.84
CA VAL A 171 9.54 37.48 -8.87
C VAL A 171 9.70 38.62 -7.85
N CYS A 172 10.18 38.34 -6.64
CA CYS A 172 10.37 39.33 -5.57
C CYS A 172 11.53 40.30 -5.86
N GLN A 173 12.60 39.87 -6.54
CA GLN A 173 13.60 40.81 -7.05
C GLN A 173 13.00 41.81 -8.06
N TYR A 174 11.91 41.43 -8.72
CA TYR A 174 11.25 42.23 -9.75
C TYR A 174 10.12 43.13 -9.20
N PHE A 175 9.53 42.79 -8.06
CA PHE A 175 8.38 43.50 -7.48
C PHE A 175 8.58 43.80 -5.98
N TRP A 176 9.39 44.81 -5.67
CA TRP A 176 9.73 45.21 -4.29
C TRP A 176 8.57 45.85 -3.50
N HIS A 177 7.43 46.18 -4.13
CA HIS A 177 6.35 46.95 -3.51
C HIS A 177 4.94 46.40 -3.83
N ASN A 178 4.54 45.18 -3.42
CA ASN A 178 3.11 44.79 -3.28
C ASN A 178 2.84 43.36 -2.70
N PRO A 179 1.56 42.93 -2.46
CA PRO A 179 1.08 42.16 -1.30
C PRO A 179 1.32 40.65 -1.37
N PHE A 180 2.35 40.21 -2.09
CA PHE A 180 2.64 38.79 -2.32
C PHE A 180 3.31 38.07 -1.13
N ALA A 181 3.50 38.78 -0.01
CA ALA A 181 4.04 38.24 1.23
C ALA A 181 3.26 37.02 1.74
N THR A 182 1.93 36.98 1.57
CA THR A 182 1.10 35.87 2.06
C THR A 182 1.38 34.56 1.32
N VAL A 183 1.56 34.59 0.00
CA VAL A 183 1.84 33.38 -0.80
C VAL A 183 3.26 32.89 -0.54
N ALA A 184 4.24 33.80 -0.49
CA ALA A 184 5.62 33.45 -0.12
C ALA A 184 5.68 32.83 1.29
N SER A 185 4.93 33.37 2.25
CA SER A 185 4.84 32.80 3.60
C SER A 185 4.28 31.38 3.60
N SER A 186 3.25 31.10 2.78
CA SER A 186 2.68 29.75 2.66
C SER A 186 3.67 28.74 2.05
N GLY A 187 4.45 29.12 1.04
CA GLY A 187 5.48 28.27 0.45
C GLY A 187 6.60 27.95 1.43
N VAL A 188 7.05 28.95 2.21
CA VAL A 188 8.01 28.76 3.30
C VAL A 188 7.43 27.85 4.38
N SER A 189 6.17 28.04 4.79
CA SER A 189 5.53 27.16 5.79
C SER A 189 5.46 25.71 5.31
N ILE A 190 5.10 25.46 4.04
CA ILE A 190 5.08 24.10 3.48
C ILE A 190 6.49 23.50 3.45
N LEU A 191 7.52 24.28 3.07
CA LEU A 191 8.91 23.81 3.10
C LEU A 191 9.34 23.41 4.50
N VAL A 192 9.06 24.26 5.49
CA VAL A 192 9.43 24.04 6.89
C VAL A 192 8.73 22.79 7.43
N LEU A 193 7.43 22.61 7.13
CA LEU A 193 6.68 21.42 7.54
C LEU A 193 7.21 20.15 6.86
N ALA A 194 7.48 20.19 5.55
CA ALA A 194 8.03 19.05 4.82
C ALA A 194 9.44 18.68 5.31
N THR A 195 10.30 19.67 5.52
CA THR A 195 11.64 19.52 6.07
C THR A 195 11.58 18.94 7.48
N GLY A 196 10.76 19.54 8.35
CA GLY A 196 10.54 19.09 9.72
C GLY A 196 10.04 17.66 9.78
N SER A 197 9.09 17.28 8.91
CA SER A 197 8.60 15.90 8.84
C SER A 197 9.66 14.91 8.35
N THR A 198 10.47 15.27 7.35
CA THR A 198 11.59 14.44 6.89
C THR A 198 12.65 14.26 7.98
N ILE A 199 13.00 15.33 8.68
CA ILE A 199 13.95 15.30 9.81
C ILE A 199 13.39 14.42 10.93
N ALA A 200 12.13 14.61 11.32
CA ALA A 200 11.46 13.81 12.35
C ALA A 200 11.43 12.32 11.98
N ARG A 201 11.13 12.00 10.72
CA ARG A 201 11.16 10.62 10.21
C ARG A 201 12.58 10.04 10.21
N TYR A 202 13.57 10.79 9.74
CA TYR A 202 14.97 10.36 9.78
C TYR A 202 15.43 10.08 11.22
N TRP A 203 15.08 10.97 12.16
CA TRP A 203 15.32 10.77 13.58
C TRP A 203 14.62 9.53 14.13
N ALA A 204 13.34 9.32 13.80
CA ALA A 204 12.60 8.13 14.22
C ALA A 204 13.24 6.83 13.70
N LEU A 205 13.67 6.80 12.43
CA LEU A 205 14.38 5.67 11.85
C LEU A 205 15.73 5.44 12.55
N ARG A 206 16.53 6.49 12.76
CA ARG A 206 17.83 6.40 13.43
C ARG A 206 17.67 5.92 14.88
N SER A 207 16.74 6.50 15.63
CA SER A 207 16.41 6.09 16.99
C SER A 207 15.95 4.63 17.05
N SER A 208 15.17 4.17 16.06
CA SER A 208 14.75 2.76 15.98
C SER A 208 15.93 1.79 15.80
N VAL A 209 16.96 2.21 15.06
CA VAL A 209 18.18 1.40 14.86
C VAL A 209 19.03 1.39 16.13
N VAL A 210 19.19 2.55 16.78
CA VAL A 210 19.92 2.66 18.05
C VAL A 210 19.28 1.78 19.11
N LEU A 211 17.94 1.77 19.20
CA LEU A 211 17.19 0.98 20.17
C LEU A 211 17.43 -0.54 20.02
N LEU A 212 17.63 -1.03 18.79
CA LEU A 212 17.85 -2.46 18.52
C LEU A 212 19.32 -2.84 18.47
N ARG A 213 20.25 -1.88 18.53
CA ARG A 213 21.67 -2.14 18.29
C ARG A 213 22.26 -3.10 19.31
N GLN A 214 21.88 -2.96 20.58
CA GLN A 214 22.36 -3.85 21.66
C GLN A 214 21.88 -5.28 21.46
N ASP A 215 20.58 -5.46 21.23
CA ASP A 215 20.00 -6.78 20.95
C ASP A 215 20.66 -7.40 19.72
N GLN A 216 20.76 -6.63 18.63
CA GLN A 216 21.38 -7.08 17.39
C GLN A 216 22.83 -7.55 17.60
N MET A 217 23.64 -6.85 18.39
CA MET A 217 25.01 -7.27 18.68
C MET A 217 25.08 -8.62 19.41
N GLN A 218 24.13 -8.90 20.31
CA GLN A 218 24.05 -10.20 21.00
C GLN A 218 23.67 -11.32 20.04
N TYR A 219 22.63 -11.11 19.22
CA TYR A 219 22.23 -12.06 18.18
C TYR A 219 23.35 -12.30 17.15
N ASP A 220 24.01 -11.23 16.69
CA ASP A 220 25.10 -11.33 15.70
C ASP A 220 26.35 -12.01 16.29
N LYS A 221 26.59 -11.89 17.60
CA LYS A 221 27.65 -12.63 18.30
C LYS A 221 27.39 -14.14 18.26
N PHE A 222 26.23 -14.59 18.71
CA PHE A 222 25.87 -16.01 18.66
C PHE A 222 25.82 -16.54 17.23
N TRP A 223 25.33 -15.74 16.28
CA TRP A 223 25.33 -16.13 14.87
C TRP A 223 26.74 -16.36 14.34
N LYS A 224 27.72 -15.52 14.71
CA LYS A 224 29.13 -15.72 14.33
C LYS A 224 29.73 -16.97 14.97
N GLU A 225 29.42 -17.23 16.24
CA GLU A 225 29.88 -18.44 16.94
C GLU A 225 29.30 -19.70 16.28
N LEU A 226 28.00 -19.69 15.96
CA LEU A 226 27.33 -20.78 15.24
C LEU A 226 27.92 -20.99 13.84
N CYS A 227 28.20 -19.91 13.09
CA CYS A 227 28.85 -20.00 11.78
C CYS A 227 30.34 -20.38 11.84
N GLY A 228 31.00 -20.23 12.99
CA GLY A 228 32.38 -20.65 13.19
C GLY A 228 32.53 -22.16 13.40
N ASN A 229 31.43 -22.85 13.70
CA ASN A 229 31.40 -24.30 13.85
C ASN A 229 31.06 -24.97 12.50
N GLU A 230 31.96 -25.83 12.01
CA GLU A 230 31.84 -26.49 10.71
C GLU A 230 30.58 -27.37 10.60
N ASP A 231 30.24 -28.12 11.66
CA ASP A 231 29.06 -28.98 11.70
C ASP A 231 27.76 -28.15 11.63
N SER A 232 27.73 -27.03 12.34
CA SER A 232 26.61 -26.10 12.33
C SER A 232 26.43 -25.44 10.96
N MET A 233 27.53 -25.05 10.31
CA MET A 233 27.51 -24.52 8.95
C MET A 233 27.01 -25.54 7.92
N ALA A 234 27.48 -26.78 8.00
CA ALA A 234 26.97 -27.87 7.15
C ALA A 234 25.46 -28.06 7.33
N CYS A 235 24.96 -27.99 8.57
CA CYS A 235 23.53 -28.04 8.86
C CYS A 235 22.76 -26.82 8.32
N ILE A 236 23.31 -25.61 8.43
CA ILE A 236 22.71 -24.38 7.87
C ILE A 236 22.58 -24.49 6.35
N GLU A 237 23.62 -24.98 5.67
CA GLU A 237 23.59 -25.19 4.22
C GLU A 237 22.60 -26.28 3.82
N HIS A 238 22.56 -27.39 4.56
CA HIS A 238 21.62 -28.47 4.35
C HIS A 238 20.17 -27.99 4.53
N LEU A 239 19.88 -27.26 5.61
CA LEU A 239 18.61 -26.60 5.86
C LEU A 239 18.23 -25.68 4.68
N GLY A 240 19.17 -24.88 4.18
CA GLY A 240 18.98 -24.05 2.99
C GLY A 240 18.59 -24.86 1.74
N LYS A 241 19.22 -26.03 1.52
CA LYS A 241 18.87 -26.94 0.42
C LYS A 241 17.47 -27.53 0.59
N VAL A 242 17.14 -28.03 1.79
CA VAL A 242 15.80 -28.58 2.11
C VAL A 242 14.71 -27.53 1.84
N VAL A 243 14.88 -26.30 2.33
CA VAL A 243 13.92 -25.21 2.12
C VAL A 243 13.73 -24.88 0.64
N ARG A 244 14.83 -24.86 -0.15
CA ARG A 244 14.75 -24.64 -1.60
C ARG A 244 14.03 -25.78 -2.33
N MET A 245 14.27 -27.04 -1.93
CA MET A 245 13.61 -28.21 -2.51
C MET A 245 12.10 -28.21 -2.27
N ILE A 246 11.66 -27.73 -1.11
CA ILE A 246 10.22 -27.61 -0.79
C ILE A 246 9.54 -26.57 -1.70
N GLY A 247 10.26 -25.57 -2.19
CA GLY A 247 9.74 -24.59 -3.15
C GLY A 247 8.76 -23.56 -2.57
N LEU A 248 8.63 -23.48 -1.24
CA LEU A 248 7.68 -22.61 -0.53
C LEU A 248 8.33 -21.33 0.03
N ASP A 249 9.28 -20.77 -0.73
CA ASP A 249 9.98 -19.55 -0.33
C ASP A 249 9.04 -18.33 -0.25
N ASP A 250 9.43 -17.34 0.57
CA ASP A 250 8.58 -16.18 0.84
C ASP A 250 8.23 -15.37 -0.43
N LYS A 251 9.12 -15.39 -1.42
CA LYS A 251 8.96 -14.66 -2.68
C LYS A 251 7.81 -15.23 -3.52
N ASN A 252 7.57 -16.54 -3.46
CA ASN A 252 6.50 -17.20 -4.21
C ASN A 252 5.14 -17.16 -3.51
N TYR A 253 5.11 -17.09 -2.16
CA TYR A 253 3.87 -17.14 -1.39
C TYR A 253 2.85 -16.06 -1.79
N CYS A 254 3.28 -14.81 -1.93
CA CYS A 254 2.40 -13.70 -2.35
C CYS A 254 1.80 -13.94 -3.75
N ARG A 255 2.50 -14.64 -4.65
CA ARG A 255 1.98 -14.99 -5.98
C ARG A 255 1.02 -16.18 -5.90
N GLN A 256 1.35 -17.19 -5.11
CA GLN A 256 0.60 -18.44 -5.02
C GLN A 256 -0.71 -18.28 -4.23
N HIS A 257 -0.72 -17.49 -3.15
CA HIS A 257 -1.94 -17.21 -2.40
C HIS A 257 -2.97 -16.44 -3.25
N ASN A 258 -2.53 -15.59 -4.16
CA ASN A 258 -3.41 -14.90 -5.10
C ASN A 258 -3.94 -15.84 -6.20
N ARG A 259 -3.18 -16.87 -6.60
CA ARG A 259 -3.61 -17.89 -7.58
C ARG A 259 -4.57 -18.92 -6.98
N LEU A 260 -4.35 -19.34 -5.74
CA LEU A 260 -5.26 -20.25 -5.02
C LEU A 260 -6.65 -19.63 -4.75
N ARG A 261 -6.84 -18.33 -4.98
CA ARG A 261 -8.17 -17.70 -5.04
C ARG A 261 -8.90 -17.92 -6.36
N ALA A 262 -8.19 -18.27 -7.44
CA ALA A 262 -8.74 -18.42 -8.78
C ALA A 262 -9.06 -19.88 -9.14
N ASP A 263 -8.31 -20.84 -8.60
CA ASP A 263 -8.47 -22.25 -8.94
C ASP A 263 -9.49 -22.94 -8.00
N THR A 264 -10.76 -22.94 -8.43
CA THR A 264 -11.86 -23.68 -7.79
C THR A 264 -11.72 -25.19 -7.99
N LEU A 265 -11.92 -25.98 -6.93
CA LEU A 265 -12.08 -27.43 -7.02
C LEU A 265 -13.22 -27.83 -7.99
N PRO A 266 -13.10 -28.94 -8.74
CA PRO A 266 -14.17 -29.45 -9.59
C PRO A 266 -15.47 -29.68 -8.81
N PRO A 267 -16.63 -29.20 -9.29
CA PRO A 267 -17.93 -29.29 -8.59
C PRO A 267 -18.37 -30.71 -8.19
N ALA A 268 -17.88 -31.75 -8.88
CA ALA A 268 -18.27 -33.14 -8.65
C ALA A 268 -17.66 -33.76 -7.38
N LEU A 269 -16.37 -33.52 -7.12
CA LEU A 269 -15.70 -33.94 -5.87
C LEU A 269 -16.37 -33.29 -4.66
N LYS A 270 -16.75 -32.03 -4.82
CA LYS A 270 -17.40 -31.18 -3.83
C LYS A 270 -18.76 -31.70 -3.32
N ALA A 271 -19.59 -32.29 -4.18
CA ALA A 271 -20.88 -32.86 -3.75
C ALA A 271 -20.70 -34.15 -2.92
N LYS A 272 -19.68 -34.95 -3.22
CA LYS A 272 -19.43 -36.25 -2.57
C LYS A 272 -18.90 -36.11 -1.14
N TYR A 273 -18.07 -35.11 -0.85
CA TYR A 273 -17.54 -34.88 0.51
C TYR A 273 -18.61 -34.30 1.45
N LEU A 274 -19.50 -33.44 0.95
CA LEU A 274 -20.53 -32.77 1.76
C LEU A 274 -21.61 -33.73 2.30
N SER A 275 -21.99 -34.76 1.56
CA SER A 275 -22.97 -35.75 2.01
C SER A 275 -22.43 -36.67 3.12
N GLN A 276 -21.11 -36.87 3.18
CA GLN A 276 -20.47 -37.72 4.20
C GLN A 276 -20.14 -36.96 5.49
N ALA A 277 -19.85 -35.65 5.41
CA ALA A 277 -19.51 -34.83 6.57
C ALA A 277 -20.74 -34.47 7.45
N SER A 278 -21.91 -34.31 6.83
CA SER A 278 -23.16 -33.94 7.53
C SER A 278 -23.68 -35.06 8.46
N ALA A 279 -23.62 -36.32 8.03
CA ALA A 279 -24.07 -37.46 8.83
C ALA A 279 -23.18 -37.74 10.05
N ARG A 280 -21.89 -37.39 10.00
CA ARG A 280 -20.91 -37.67 11.08
C ARG A 280 -20.80 -36.57 12.14
N ARG A 281 -21.23 -35.34 11.84
CA ARG A 281 -21.19 -34.18 12.77
C ARG A 281 -22.15 -34.28 13.95
N ALA A 282 -23.19 -35.11 13.90
CA ALA A 282 -24.19 -35.21 14.95
C ALA A 282 -23.72 -35.97 16.21
N ALA A 283 -22.57 -36.66 16.17
CA ALA A 283 -22.15 -37.59 17.24
C ALA A 283 -20.98 -37.10 18.11
N MET A 284 -20.31 -35.98 17.79
CA MET A 284 -19.04 -35.60 18.43
C MET A 284 -19.12 -34.20 19.07
N TYR A 285 -19.10 -34.18 20.42
CA TYR A 285 -19.02 -33.03 21.34
C TYR A 285 -20.18 -32.01 21.35
N PRO A 286 -21.15 -32.15 22.29
CA PRO A 286 -22.26 -31.21 22.46
C PRO A 286 -21.83 -29.76 22.74
N LEU A 287 -20.76 -29.55 23.51
CA LEU A 287 -20.30 -28.21 23.91
C LEU A 287 -19.61 -27.42 22.79
N LEU A 288 -18.90 -28.11 21.88
CA LEU A 288 -18.24 -27.51 20.71
C LEU A 288 -19.22 -27.30 19.55
N LEU A 289 -20.26 -28.13 19.45
CA LEU A 289 -21.34 -27.97 18.48
C LEU A 289 -22.16 -26.71 18.73
N ASP A 290 -22.39 -26.32 19.99
CA ASP A 290 -23.08 -25.06 20.30
C ASP A 290 -22.27 -23.83 19.88
N LEU A 291 -20.92 -23.88 19.95
CA LEU A 291 -20.06 -22.83 19.40
C LEU A 291 -19.93 -22.90 17.87
N GLY A 292 -19.92 -24.11 17.30
CA GLY A 292 -19.82 -24.35 15.85
C GLY A 292 -21.09 -23.99 15.06
N ARG A 293 -22.26 -23.99 15.71
CA ARG A 293 -23.54 -23.55 15.10
C ARG A 293 -23.57 -22.08 14.74
N TRP A 294 -22.77 -21.22 15.38
CA TRP A 294 -22.77 -19.77 15.11
C TRP A 294 -21.95 -19.35 13.88
N TYR A 295 -21.10 -20.23 13.33
CA TYR A 295 -20.07 -19.80 12.37
C TYR A 295 -19.91 -20.63 11.10
N LEU A 296 -20.68 -21.69 10.92
CA LEU A 296 -20.78 -22.38 9.64
C LEU A 296 -22.07 -21.92 8.97
N PRO A 297 -22.05 -20.90 8.08
CA PRO A 297 -23.24 -20.53 7.34
C PRO A 297 -23.75 -21.79 6.64
N GLY A 298 -25.03 -22.12 6.86
CA GLY A 298 -25.70 -23.30 6.31
C GLY A 298 -25.81 -23.34 4.78
N ARG A 299 -25.01 -22.55 4.06
CA ARG A 299 -24.80 -22.64 2.63
C ARG A 299 -23.31 -22.71 2.37
N ALA A 300 -22.92 -23.74 1.64
CA ALA A 300 -21.61 -23.93 1.04
C ALA A 300 -21.34 -22.82 0.00
N ASP A 301 -21.21 -21.57 0.45
CA ASP A 301 -20.65 -20.51 -0.36
C ASP A 301 -19.13 -20.62 -0.24
N PHE A 302 -18.52 -21.20 -1.26
CA PHE A 302 -17.14 -21.70 -1.32
C PHE A 302 -16.06 -20.65 -1.16
N ARG A 303 -16.46 -19.42 -0.87
CA ARG A 303 -15.47 -18.41 -0.53
C ARG A 303 -14.81 -18.76 0.80
N ASN A 304 -15.47 -19.43 1.77
CA ASN A 304 -14.94 -19.70 3.13
C ASN A 304 -14.03 -18.55 3.62
N GLN A 305 -14.37 -17.33 3.21
CA GLN A 305 -13.56 -16.17 3.46
C GLN A 305 -13.89 -15.84 4.89
N ILE A 306 -12.85 -15.80 5.70
CA ILE A 306 -12.94 -15.31 7.06
C ILE A 306 -13.36 -13.85 6.91
N ASN A 307 -14.64 -13.58 7.17
CA ASN A 307 -15.26 -12.29 6.93
C ASN A 307 -15.31 -11.44 8.19
N SER A 308 -15.18 -12.06 9.36
CA SER A 308 -15.11 -11.40 10.65
C SER A 308 -13.93 -11.91 11.48
N LEU A 309 -13.51 -11.09 12.45
CA LEU A 309 -12.51 -11.51 13.42
C LEU A 309 -13.04 -12.59 14.36
N ASP A 310 -14.33 -12.57 14.70
CA ASP A 310 -14.92 -13.59 15.56
C ASP A 310 -14.84 -14.98 14.93
N GLN A 311 -15.13 -15.08 13.62
CA GLN A 311 -14.94 -16.31 12.85
C GLN A 311 -13.47 -16.75 12.87
N LEU A 312 -12.54 -15.82 12.68
CA LEU A 312 -11.10 -16.09 12.73
C LEU A 312 -10.69 -16.67 14.09
N TYR A 313 -11.19 -16.11 15.18
CA TYR A 313 -10.87 -16.52 16.55
C TYR A 313 -11.52 -17.84 16.94
N ALA A 314 -12.76 -18.09 16.51
CA ALA A 314 -13.41 -19.39 16.70
C ALA A 314 -12.60 -20.51 16.04
N GLN A 315 -12.18 -20.30 14.79
CA GLN A 315 -11.30 -21.24 14.08
C GLN A 315 -9.92 -21.35 14.74
N ALA A 316 -9.34 -20.22 15.19
CA ALA A 316 -8.04 -20.20 15.86
C ALA A 316 -8.06 -21.01 17.16
N ALA A 317 -9.13 -20.95 17.94
CA ALA A 317 -9.24 -21.69 19.19
C ALA A 317 -9.15 -23.21 18.95
N ILE A 318 -9.86 -23.70 17.94
CA ILE A 318 -9.83 -25.10 17.53
C ILE A 318 -8.46 -25.47 16.95
N ALA A 319 -7.94 -24.66 16.03
CA ALA A 319 -6.64 -24.87 15.42
C ALA A 319 -5.50 -24.89 16.45
N ASN A 320 -5.60 -24.10 17.53
CA ASN A 320 -4.62 -24.06 18.60
C ASN A 320 -4.55 -25.36 19.39
N LEU A 321 -5.69 -26.01 19.65
CA LEU A 321 -5.73 -27.31 20.29
C LEU A 321 -5.05 -28.37 19.41
N LEU A 322 -5.41 -28.43 18.14
CA LEU A 322 -4.81 -29.34 17.17
C LEU A 322 -3.30 -29.08 17.01
N LEU A 323 -2.88 -27.82 16.98
CA LEU A 323 -1.48 -27.44 16.90
C LEU A 323 -0.68 -27.88 18.12
N ASN A 324 -1.26 -27.76 19.32
CA ASN A 324 -0.61 -28.22 20.55
C ASN A 324 -0.42 -29.75 20.51
N GLU A 325 -1.41 -30.52 20.07
CA GLU A 325 -1.27 -31.97 19.92
C GLU A 325 -0.14 -32.34 18.94
N ARG A 326 -0.08 -31.66 17.78
CA ARG A 326 0.99 -31.88 16.80
C ARG A 326 2.35 -31.48 17.35
N LEU A 327 2.44 -30.36 18.05
CA LEU A 327 3.67 -29.91 18.70
C LEU A 327 4.24 -30.99 19.62
N GLN A 328 3.41 -31.63 20.42
CA GLN A 328 3.85 -32.71 21.33
C GLN A 328 4.47 -33.88 20.57
N VAL A 329 3.81 -34.32 19.49
CA VAL A 329 4.31 -35.39 18.62
C VAL A 329 5.65 -35.00 17.98
N TRP A 330 5.76 -33.78 17.46
CA TRP A 330 7.01 -33.30 16.85
C TRP A 330 8.12 -33.17 17.89
N ALA A 331 7.83 -32.61 19.06
CA ALA A 331 8.79 -32.47 20.14
C ALA A 331 9.32 -33.82 20.63
N GLU A 332 8.44 -34.81 20.81
CA GLU A 332 8.80 -36.18 21.21
C GLU A 332 9.75 -36.83 20.20
N ARG A 333 9.46 -36.68 18.90
CA ARG A 333 10.26 -37.30 17.83
C ARG A 333 11.60 -36.61 17.58
N THR A 334 11.75 -35.35 17.97
CA THR A 334 12.90 -34.52 17.62
C THR A 334 13.78 -34.15 18.80
N GLY A 335 13.37 -34.50 20.03
CA GLY A 335 13.99 -33.98 21.24
C GLY A 335 13.76 -32.48 21.44
N GLY A 336 12.70 -31.93 20.83
CA GLY A 336 12.35 -30.52 20.93
C GLY A 336 11.98 -30.13 22.37
N LYS A 337 12.37 -28.92 22.75
CA LYS A 337 12.08 -28.33 24.05
C LYS A 337 10.84 -27.45 24.01
N VAL A 338 10.10 -27.46 25.12
CA VAL A 338 8.93 -26.61 25.38
C VAL A 338 9.20 -25.66 26.53
N LYS A 339 8.52 -24.51 26.53
CA LYS A 339 8.65 -23.51 27.59
C LYS A 339 7.89 -23.95 28.84
N VAL A 340 8.45 -23.67 30.01
CA VAL A 340 7.85 -23.99 31.32
C VAL A 340 7.67 -22.72 32.16
N VAL A 341 6.55 -22.62 32.86
CA VAL A 341 6.22 -21.57 33.82
C VAL A 341 7.17 -21.66 35.03
N GLY A 342 7.74 -20.52 35.43
CA GLY A 342 8.60 -20.43 36.62
C GLY A 342 9.94 -19.73 36.42
N GLY A 343 10.25 -19.26 35.20
CA GLY A 343 11.42 -18.43 34.92
C GLY A 343 11.34 -17.79 33.53
N GLU A 344 12.04 -16.67 33.32
CA GLU A 344 12.18 -16.12 31.96
C GLU A 344 12.94 -17.14 31.10
N ASN A 345 12.29 -17.60 30.03
CA ASN A 345 12.89 -18.47 29.00
C ASN A 345 13.45 -19.81 29.53
N HIS A 346 12.79 -20.43 30.51
CA HIS A 346 13.12 -21.81 30.90
C HIS A 346 12.49 -22.82 29.94
N PHE A 347 13.31 -23.72 29.38
CA PHE A 347 12.90 -24.73 28.42
C PHE A 347 13.28 -26.13 28.91
N VAL A 348 12.41 -27.11 28.68
CA VAL A 348 12.63 -28.52 29.04
C VAL A 348 12.33 -29.40 27.83
N LYS A 349 13.03 -30.54 27.69
CA LYS A 349 12.71 -31.51 26.64
C LYS A 349 11.32 -32.06 26.88
N TRP A 350 10.53 -32.21 25.81
CA TRP A 350 9.16 -32.69 25.94
C TRP A 350 9.07 -34.10 26.54
N THR A 351 10.04 -34.97 26.25
CA THR A 351 10.14 -36.31 26.85
C THR A 351 10.23 -36.26 28.37
N ASP A 352 10.98 -35.31 28.92
CA ASP A 352 11.20 -35.17 30.35
C ASP A 352 9.94 -34.58 31.01
N ALA A 353 9.34 -33.56 30.39
CA ALA A 353 8.06 -33.00 30.83
C ALA A 353 6.93 -34.03 30.84
N LYS A 354 6.89 -34.94 29.86
CA LYS A 354 5.88 -36.00 29.76
C LYS A 354 6.01 -37.06 30.87
N GLN A 355 7.23 -37.29 31.35
CA GLN A 355 7.51 -38.25 32.43
C GLN A 355 7.25 -37.68 33.83
N ASP A 356 7.40 -36.37 34.02
CA ASP A 356 7.18 -35.70 35.30
C ASP A 356 5.85 -34.90 35.31
N PRO A 357 4.81 -35.37 36.03
CA PRO A 357 3.53 -34.67 36.13
C PRO A 357 3.64 -33.22 36.65
N MET A 358 4.63 -32.92 37.50
CA MET A 358 4.83 -31.57 38.04
C MET A 358 5.40 -30.62 36.97
N ILE A 359 6.29 -31.11 36.11
CA ILE A 359 6.80 -30.32 34.98
C ILE A 359 5.72 -30.18 33.91
N LEU A 360 4.97 -31.24 33.63
CA LEU A 360 3.88 -31.23 32.66
C LEU A 360 2.84 -30.14 32.95
N GLN A 361 2.43 -30.01 34.22
CA GLN A 361 1.50 -28.97 34.67
C GLN A 361 2.05 -27.55 34.51
N LYS A 362 3.37 -27.40 34.49
CA LYS A 362 4.03 -26.12 34.30
C LYS A 362 4.32 -25.81 32.83
N VAL A 363 4.02 -26.68 31.87
CA VAL A 363 4.24 -26.37 30.45
C VAL A 363 3.41 -25.14 30.04
N GLU A 364 4.08 -24.10 29.55
CA GLU A 364 3.45 -22.86 29.12
C GLU A 364 3.02 -22.96 27.65
N TRP A 365 1.75 -23.27 27.42
CA TRP A 365 1.17 -23.27 26.08
C TRP A 365 1.03 -21.85 25.53
N THR A 366 1.36 -21.67 24.25
CA THR A 366 1.26 -20.34 23.63
C THR A 366 -0.21 -19.91 23.56
N ALA A 367 -0.53 -18.82 24.24
CA ALA A 367 -1.85 -18.21 24.15
C ALA A 367 -2.08 -17.64 22.73
N MET A 368 -3.33 -17.73 22.26
CA MET A 368 -3.75 -17.03 21.06
C MET A 368 -3.41 -15.54 21.16
N LYS A 369 -3.14 -14.95 20.00
CA LYS A 369 -2.82 -13.52 19.93
C LYS A 369 -3.96 -12.67 20.49
N ARG A 370 -3.64 -11.69 21.34
CA ARG A 370 -4.64 -10.80 21.94
C ARG A 370 -5.36 -9.96 20.88
N HIS A 371 -6.68 -9.77 21.05
CA HIS A 371 -7.55 -9.01 20.14
C HIS A 371 -6.99 -7.64 19.77
N GLY A 372 -6.59 -6.82 20.76
CA GLY A 372 -6.02 -5.48 20.49
C GLY A 372 -4.81 -5.52 19.55
N ARG A 373 -3.92 -6.51 19.71
CA ARG A 373 -2.75 -6.69 18.84
C ARG A 373 -3.10 -7.19 17.44
N VAL A 374 -4.20 -7.94 17.31
CA VAL A 374 -4.74 -8.34 16.02
C VAL A 374 -5.31 -7.13 15.29
N PHE A 375 -6.15 -6.33 15.94
CA PHE A 375 -6.69 -5.09 15.37
C PHE A 375 -5.60 -4.12 14.90
N GLU A 376 -4.61 -3.85 15.76
CA GLU A 376 -3.47 -3.00 15.40
C GLU A 376 -2.74 -3.51 14.15
N LYS A 377 -2.48 -4.82 14.07
CA LYS A 377 -1.80 -5.43 12.91
C LYS A 377 -2.67 -5.37 11.66
N LEU A 378 -3.96 -5.60 11.81
CA LEU A 378 -4.94 -5.60 10.74
C LEU A 378 -5.06 -4.22 10.08
N LEU A 379 -5.24 -3.17 10.89
CA LEU A 379 -5.32 -1.79 10.43
C LEU A 379 -4.01 -1.33 9.77
N ARG A 380 -2.87 -1.66 10.38
CA ARG A 380 -1.56 -1.22 9.89
C ARG A 380 -1.12 -1.95 8.61
N SER A 381 -1.32 -3.26 8.53
CA SER A 381 -0.62 -4.10 7.56
C SER A 381 -1.53 -4.75 6.53
N TYR A 382 -2.83 -4.90 6.82
CA TYR A 382 -3.71 -5.75 6.03
C TYR A 382 -5.00 -5.07 5.57
N ARG A 383 -5.10 -3.74 5.69
CA ARG A 383 -6.26 -2.94 5.21
C ARG A 383 -7.60 -3.52 5.66
N ASN A 384 -7.68 -3.88 6.95
CA ASN A 384 -8.89 -4.47 7.52
C ASN A 384 -9.28 -5.86 6.98
N ASN A 385 -8.38 -6.60 6.32
CA ASN A 385 -8.65 -7.95 5.81
C ASN A 385 -8.17 -9.06 6.77
N PRO A 386 -9.06 -9.73 7.53
CA PRO A 386 -8.67 -10.70 8.54
C PRO A 386 -8.08 -11.99 7.95
N CYS A 387 -8.38 -12.32 6.68
CA CYS A 387 -7.79 -13.47 5.99
C CYS A 387 -6.25 -13.39 5.87
N CYS A 388 -5.66 -12.22 6.02
CA CYS A 388 -4.21 -12.03 5.92
C CYS A 388 -3.47 -12.22 7.27
N LEU A 389 -4.20 -12.47 8.36
CA LEU A 389 -3.62 -12.73 9.67
C LEU A 389 -3.24 -14.20 9.79
N LEU A 390 -1.94 -14.48 9.73
CA LEU A 390 -1.39 -15.85 9.75
C LEU A 390 -0.85 -16.29 11.12
N ASP A 391 -0.90 -15.40 12.12
CA ASP A 391 -0.23 -15.55 13.42
C ASP A 391 -1.18 -15.36 14.61
N VAL A 392 -2.47 -15.69 14.44
CA VAL A 392 -3.44 -15.69 15.54
C VAL A 392 -3.21 -16.90 16.43
N CYS A 393 -3.15 -18.09 15.82
CA CYS A 393 -2.64 -19.31 16.41
C CYS A 393 -1.15 -19.45 16.08
N ARG A 394 -0.32 -19.63 17.10
CA ARG A 394 1.12 -19.76 16.92
C ARG A 394 1.76 -20.60 18.01
N ASN A 395 2.82 -21.31 17.67
CA ASN A 395 3.61 -22.09 18.62
C ASN A 395 5.11 -22.08 18.24
N CYS A 396 5.93 -22.56 19.16
CA CYS A 396 7.37 -22.60 19.00
C CYS A 396 7.94 -23.91 19.57
N LEU A 397 8.93 -24.47 18.88
CA LEU A 397 9.83 -25.50 19.43
C LEU A 397 11.25 -24.96 19.49
N VAL A 398 11.92 -25.28 20.59
CA VAL A 398 13.28 -24.85 20.87
C VAL A 398 14.24 -26.05 20.80
N PHE A 399 15.42 -25.85 20.21
CA PHE A 399 16.40 -26.91 19.98
C PHE A 399 17.77 -26.51 20.52
N GLU A 400 18.52 -27.47 21.04
CA GLU A 400 19.89 -27.27 21.52
C GLU A 400 20.84 -27.00 20.34
N ASP A 401 20.61 -27.65 19.19
CA ASP A 401 21.50 -27.59 18.04
C ASP A 401 20.75 -27.50 16.69
N MET A 402 21.53 -27.22 15.63
CA MET A 402 21.04 -27.12 14.26
C MET A 402 20.56 -28.45 13.68
N THR A 403 21.09 -29.58 14.16
CA THR A 403 20.74 -30.92 13.68
C THR A 403 19.31 -31.26 14.08
N GLY A 404 18.96 -31.08 15.35
CA GLY A 404 17.61 -31.27 15.89
C GLY A 404 16.60 -30.34 15.21
N LEU A 405 16.96 -29.07 15.01
CA LEU A 405 16.13 -28.10 14.29
C LEU A 405 15.86 -28.54 12.85
N THR A 406 16.89 -28.99 12.13
CA THR A 406 16.77 -29.40 10.71
C THR A 406 15.99 -30.70 10.58
N ASN A 407 16.21 -31.66 11.47
CA ASN A 407 15.43 -32.89 11.56
C ASN A 407 13.94 -32.59 11.83
N ALA A 408 13.65 -31.66 12.75
CA ALA A 408 12.29 -31.25 13.05
C ALA A 408 11.57 -30.66 11.84
N LEU A 409 12.25 -29.83 11.03
CA LEU A 409 11.67 -29.35 9.79
C LEU A 409 11.33 -30.51 8.84
N GLY A 410 12.22 -31.48 8.68
CA GLY A 410 11.98 -32.66 7.84
C GLY A 410 10.75 -33.46 8.30
N ILE A 411 10.60 -33.65 9.61
CA ILE A 411 9.44 -34.34 10.19
C ILE A 411 8.14 -33.56 9.97
N ILE A 412 8.15 -32.24 10.18
CA ILE A 412 6.95 -31.39 10.00
C ILE A 412 6.51 -31.36 8.53
N VAL A 413 7.45 -31.26 7.60
CA VAL A 413 7.16 -31.17 6.15
C VAL A 413 6.60 -32.48 5.61
N THR A 414 6.98 -33.61 6.21
CA THR A 414 6.52 -34.96 5.81
C THR A 414 5.29 -35.43 6.60
N ASP A 415 4.79 -34.63 7.55
CA ASP A 415 3.62 -34.97 8.34
C ASP A 415 2.32 -34.72 7.57
N GLU A 416 1.65 -35.81 7.18
CA GLU A 416 0.37 -35.79 6.45
C GLU A 416 -0.77 -35.08 7.19
N SER A 417 -0.66 -34.93 8.51
CA SER A 417 -1.64 -34.22 9.34
C SER A 417 -1.50 -32.70 9.29
N VAL A 418 -0.54 -32.18 8.53
CA VAL A 418 -0.42 -30.74 8.24
C VAL A 418 -0.11 -30.48 6.78
N ARG A 419 -0.41 -29.27 6.32
CA ARG A 419 0.08 -28.78 5.02
C ARG A 419 0.88 -27.51 5.24
N VAL A 420 2.15 -27.55 4.88
CA VAL A 420 3.01 -26.37 4.89
C VAL A 420 2.65 -25.48 3.71
N GLU A 421 2.40 -24.20 3.99
CA GLU A 421 1.96 -23.20 3.00
C GLU A 421 3.05 -22.16 2.74
N ARG A 422 3.92 -21.89 3.72
CA ARG A 422 5.03 -20.92 3.61
C ARG A 422 6.16 -21.29 4.55
N LEU A 423 7.39 -21.03 4.11
CA LEU A 423 8.58 -21.18 4.94
C LEU A 423 9.47 -19.93 4.85
N LYS A 424 9.87 -19.40 5.99
CA LYS A 424 10.86 -18.34 6.11
C LYS A 424 12.09 -18.86 6.86
N ASN A 425 13.17 -19.06 6.12
CA ASN A 425 14.44 -19.45 6.69
C ASN A 425 15.27 -18.21 7.06
N ARG A 426 15.17 -17.74 8.31
CA ARG A 426 16.02 -16.66 8.85
C ARG A 426 17.34 -17.18 9.42
N MET A 427 17.55 -18.49 9.38
CA MET A 427 18.83 -19.16 9.65
C MET A 427 19.69 -19.25 8.39
N SER A 428 19.27 -18.71 7.25
CA SER A 428 20.12 -18.67 6.05
C SER A 428 21.30 -17.69 6.24
N SER A 429 22.47 -18.03 5.70
CA SER A 429 23.63 -17.13 5.61
C SER A 429 23.29 -15.83 4.88
N ASP A 430 22.47 -15.92 3.83
CA ASP A 430 21.99 -14.78 3.04
C ASP A 430 20.95 -13.89 3.75
N TYR A 431 20.49 -14.26 4.94
CA TYR A 431 19.45 -13.51 5.64
C TYR A 431 19.99 -12.22 6.30
N HIS A 432 19.40 -11.08 5.95
CA HIS A 432 19.73 -9.78 6.52
C HIS A 432 18.99 -9.53 7.85
N SER A 433 19.65 -9.81 8.97
CA SER A 433 19.08 -9.72 10.33
C SER A 433 18.76 -8.29 10.83
N LYS A 434 19.25 -7.24 10.14
CA LYS A 434 19.08 -5.83 10.54
C LYS A 434 17.62 -5.42 10.70
N GLU A 435 16.74 -5.96 9.86
CA GLU A 435 15.31 -5.61 9.89
C GLU A 435 14.61 -6.17 11.13
N THR A 436 15.06 -7.32 11.63
CA THR A 436 14.51 -8.03 12.79
C THR A 436 15.29 -7.79 14.08
N GLY A 437 16.28 -6.89 14.06
CA GLY A 437 17.12 -6.62 15.24
C GLY A 437 18.00 -7.80 15.62
N GLY A 438 18.44 -8.60 14.66
CA GLY A 438 19.28 -9.78 14.90
C GLY A 438 18.51 -11.09 14.99
N TYR A 439 17.20 -11.07 15.20
CA TYR A 439 16.40 -12.28 15.43
C TYR A 439 16.43 -13.27 14.26
N ARG A 440 16.62 -14.57 14.58
CA ARG A 440 16.72 -15.70 13.65
C ARG A 440 15.89 -16.89 14.13
N ASP A 441 15.20 -17.53 13.18
CA ASP A 441 14.38 -18.73 13.35
C ASP A 441 14.09 -19.38 11.98
N VAL A 442 13.46 -20.55 12.00
CA VAL A 442 12.72 -21.07 10.85
C VAL A 442 11.23 -20.92 11.15
N CYS A 443 10.57 -20.00 10.45
CA CYS A 443 9.15 -19.74 10.62
C CYS A 443 8.35 -20.43 9.51
N ILE A 444 7.41 -21.28 9.92
CA ILE A 444 6.57 -22.11 9.06
C ILE A 444 5.14 -21.59 9.20
N ASN A 445 4.45 -21.34 8.09
CA ASN A 445 3.00 -21.19 8.12
C ASN A 445 2.37 -22.46 7.56
N LEU A 446 1.48 -23.08 8.33
CA LEU A 446 0.87 -24.36 8.01
C LEU A 446 -0.63 -24.37 8.31
N LYS A 447 -1.35 -25.33 7.73
CA LYS A 447 -2.75 -25.65 8.04
C LYS A 447 -2.84 -27.05 8.61
N MET A 448 -3.84 -27.27 9.46
CA MET A 448 -4.15 -28.61 9.95
C MET A 448 -4.87 -29.41 8.88
N CYS A 449 -4.34 -30.59 8.58
CA CYS A 449 -4.91 -31.54 7.64
C CYS A 449 -5.44 -32.74 8.42
N GLY A 450 -6.61 -33.23 8.01
CA GLY A 450 -7.19 -34.44 8.59
C GLY A 450 -8.65 -34.28 8.98
N LYS A 451 -9.27 -35.42 9.25
CA LYS A 451 -10.72 -35.52 9.52
C LYS A 451 -11.13 -34.65 10.71
N ALA A 452 -10.32 -34.57 11.75
CA ALA A 452 -10.61 -33.75 12.92
C ALA A 452 -10.68 -32.25 12.56
N ALA A 453 -9.69 -31.74 11.82
CA ALA A 453 -9.68 -30.34 11.39
C ALA A 453 -10.88 -30.01 10.48
N GLU A 454 -11.21 -30.89 9.53
CA GLU A 454 -12.35 -30.74 8.61
C GLU A 454 -13.70 -30.80 9.34
N LEU A 455 -13.86 -31.72 10.29
CA LEU A 455 -15.10 -31.85 11.05
C LEU A 455 -15.34 -30.63 11.94
N LEU A 456 -14.27 -30.06 12.50
CA LEU A 456 -14.31 -28.90 13.38
C LEU A 456 -14.20 -27.56 12.64
N GLY A 457 -14.05 -27.55 11.30
CA GLY A 457 -13.99 -26.32 10.49
C GLY A 457 -12.73 -25.49 10.67
N ALA A 458 -11.61 -26.13 11.04
CA ALA A 458 -10.31 -25.49 11.27
C ALA A 458 -9.26 -25.83 10.19
N GLU A 459 -9.61 -26.63 9.18
CA GLU A 459 -8.71 -27.11 8.13
C GLU A 459 -8.14 -26.00 7.22
N LEU A 460 -8.81 -24.84 7.19
CA LEU A 460 -8.37 -23.67 6.43
C LEU A 460 -7.62 -22.64 7.29
N HIS A 461 -7.59 -22.82 8.61
CA HIS A 461 -6.95 -21.87 9.51
C HIS A 461 -5.42 -21.93 9.41
N MET A 462 -4.80 -20.78 9.24
CA MET A 462 -3.35 -20.66 9.15
C MET A 462 -2.74 -20.55 10.55
N CYS A 463 -1.80 -21.45 10.85
CA CYS A 463 -1.01 -21.43 12.06
C CYS A 463 0.43 -20.96 11.75
N GLU A 464 1.05 -20.22 12.68
CA GLU A 464 2.48 -19.89 12.63
C GLU A 464 3.26 -20.81 13.56
N PHE A 465 4.26 -21.51 13.05
CA PHE A 465 5.11 -22.40 13.84
C PHE A 465 6.56 -21.96 13.71
N GLN A 466 7.26 -21.82 14.84
CA GLN A 466 8.66 -21.35 14.88
C GLN A 466 9.57 -22.47 15.37
N LEU A 467 10.68 -22.71 14.66
CA LEU A 467 11.79 -23.52 15.13
C LEU A 467 12.95 -22.60 15.46
N ILE A 468 13.45 -22.66 16.69
CA ILE A 468 14.44 -21.71 17.22
C ILE A 468 15.52 -22.48 17.96
N LEU A 469 16.78 -22.03 17.87
CA LEU A 469 17.82 -22.54 18.77
C LEU A 469 17.65 -21.93 20.17
N GLU A 470 18.04 -22.68 21.18
CA GLU A 470 17.92 -22.30 22.59
C GLU A 470 18.62 -20.98 22.89
N ASP A 471 19.85 -20.79 22.41
CA ASP A 471 20.60 -19.55 22.60
C ASP A 471 19.85 -18.32 22.04
N PHE A 472 19.22 -18.48 20.87
CA PHE A 472 18.38 -17.43 20.29
C PHE A 472 17.06 -17.24 21.05
N ALA A 473 16.48 -18.30 21.57
CA ALA A 473 15.25 -18.25 22.36
C ALA A 473 15.49 -17.56 23.72
N LEU A 474 16.63 -17.81 24.38
CA LEU A 474 17.03 -17.18 25.64
C LEU A 474 17.18 -15.66 25.51
N LEU A 475 17.66 -15.18 24.36
CA LEU A 475 17.74 -13.75 24.04
C LEU A 475 16.38 -13.07 23.84
N ARG A 476 15.27 -13.81 23.73
CA ARG A 476 13.92 -13.25 23.59
C ARG A 476 13.38 -12.82 24.94
N THR A 477 13.93 -11.76 25.51
CA THR A 477 13.41 -11.19 26.75
C THR A 477 12.13 -10.39 26.51
N SER A 478 11.30 -10.26 27.54
CA SER A 478 10.10 -9.41 27.54
C SER A 478 10.45 -7.96 27.16
N GLN A 479 11.57 -7.45 27.69
CA GLN A 479 12.10 -6.12 27.39
C GLN A 479 12.60 -5.99 25.95
N GLY A 480 13.36 -6.97 25.45
CA GLY A 480 13.84 -6.99 24.06
C GLY A 480 12.67 -7.01 23.07
N HIS A 481 11.61 -7.76 23.37
CA HIS A 481 10.39 -7.72 22.58
C HIS A 481 9.72 -6.33 22.60
N GLY A 482 9.69 -5.66 23.75
CA GLY A 482 9.20 -4.29 23.89
C GLY A 482 9.97 -3.32 23.00
N ARG A 483 11.31 -3.36 23.05
CA ARG A 483 12.20 -2.56 22.18
C ARG A 483 11.96 -2.83 20.70
N TYR A 484 11.83 -4.09 20.30
CA TYR A 484 11.48 -4.47 18.93
C TYR A 484 10.14 -3.88 18.49
N VAL A 485 9.10 -3.97 19.33
CA VAL A 485 7.79 -3.41 19.01
C VAL A 485 7.85 -1.89 18.86
N GLN A 486 8.57 -1.21 19.76
CA GLN A 486 8.78 0.24 19.69
C GLN A 486 9.51 0.64 18.42
N ALA A 487 10.68 0.04 18.14
CA ALA A 487 11.47 0.31 16.94
C ALA A 487 10.66 0.08 15.66
N ARG A 488 9.91 -1.03 15.59
CA ARG A 488 9.05 -1.33 14.45
C ARG A 488 7.94 -0.30 14.28
N ASN A 489 7.32 0.15 15.37
CA ASN A 489 6.26 1.16 15.31
C ASN A 489 6.83 2.51 14.85
N SER A 490 8.01 2.92 15.33
CA SER A 490 8.71 4.14 14.88
C SER A 490 9.12 4.14 13.40
N ARG A 491 9.22 2.96 12.76
CA ARG A 491 9.46 2.84 11.31
C ARG A 491 8.19 2.94 10.47
N GLY A 492 7.04 2.66 11.08
CA GLY A 492 5.74 2.63 10.40
C GLY A 492 4.98 3.96 10.43
N THR A 493 5.36 4.86 11.34
CA THR A 493 5.00 6.29 11.35
C THR A 493 5.84 7.04 10.34
#